data_AF-A0A7V4L9E8-F1
#
_entry.id   AF-A0A7V4L9E8-F1
#
_cell.length_a   1.000
_cell.length_b   1.000
_cell.length_c   1.000
_cell.angle_alpha   90.00
_cell.angle_beta   90.00
_cell.angle_gamma   90.00
#
_symmetry.space_group_name_H-M   'P 1'
#
loop_
_entity.id
_entity.type
_entity.pdbx_description
1 polymer ?
#
loop_
_entity_poly.entity_id
_entity_poly.type
_entity_poly.pdbx_seq_one_letter_code
_entity_poly.pdbx_strand_id
1 'polypeptide(L)'
;MSPRRGRRRKCGAHCHDRAGRRAPDPAEYAGYLESGVVRIATCAAELPGAEAFYRAARRRRCLVTCGHSNASWTEMVRGYRAGLRHVDHFWCAMSSIPSLRERLGTPMQASMAEFVLSHPAMST
;
A
#
# COMPACT_ATOMS: atom_id res chain seq x y z
N MET A 1 -29.20 -28.98 11.17
CA MET A 1 -28.14 -28.65 10.20
C MET A 1 -28.02 -27.13 10.13
N SER A 2 -26.94 -26.56 10.69
CA SER A 2 -26.73 -25.10 10.68
C SER A 2 -26.13 -24.66 9.33
N PRO A 3 -26.59 -23.57 8.71
CA PRO A 3 -26.10 -23.17 7.40
C PRO A 3 -24.64 -22.74 7.53
N ARG A 4 -23.78 -23.26 6.63
CA ARG A 4 -22.38 -22.86 6.53
C ARG A 4 -22.33 -21.34 6.35
N ARG A 5 -21.82 -20.63 7.35
CA ARG A 5 -21.50 -19.20 7.24
C ARG A 5 -20.66 -19.04 5.98
N GLY A 6 -21.19 -18.34 4.97
CA GLY A 6 -20.45 -17.99 3.78
C GLY A 6 -19.11 -17.39 4.18
N ARG A 7 -18.02 -17.82 3.53
CA ARG A 7 -16.67 -17.28 3.78
C ARG A 7 -16.78 -15.76 3.79
N ARG A 8 -16.56 -15.13 4.95
CA ARG A 8 -16.33 -13.69 5.00
C ARG A 8 -15.17 -13.43 4.05
N ARG A 9 -15.39 -12.66 2.99
CA ARG A 9 -14.29 -12.19 2.14
C ARG A 9 -13.31 -11.49 3.09
N LYS A 10 -12.09 -12.02 3.23
CA LYS A 10 -11.02 -11.27 3.88
C LYS A 10 -10.93 -9.94 3.13
N CYS A 11 -11.06 -8.82 3.84
CA CYS A 11 -10.96 -7.49 3.26
C CYS A 11 -9.50 -7.16 2.91
N GLY A 12 -8.85 -7.98 2.09
CA GLY A 12 -7.44 -7.80 1.71
C GLY A 12 -6.54 -7.44 2.90
N ALA A 13 -5.49 -6.70 2.59
CA ALA A 13 -4.50 -6.16 3.52
C ALA A 13 -5.04 -5.08 4.49
N HIS A 14 -6.34 -4.79 4.53
CA HIS A 14 -6.84 -3.58 5.18
C HIS A 14 -7.62 -3.91 6.46
N CYS A 15 -7.14 -3.43 7.61
CA CYS A 15 -7.76 -3.64 8.92
C CYS A 15 -8.65 -2.46 9.39
N HIS A 16 -8.86 -1.46 8.54
CA HIS A 16 -9.69 -0.29 8.85
C HIS A 16 -11.12 -0.42 8.33
N ASP A 17 -12.05 0.29 8.99
CA ASP A 17 -13.42 0.45 8.52
C ASP A 17 -13.42 0.95 7.07
N ARG A 18 -14.38 0.48 6.26
CA ARG A 18 -14.53 0.91 4.87
C ARG A 18 -14.82 2.41 4.78
N ALA A 19 -15.59 2.99 5.70
CA ALA A 19 -15.96 4.40 5.67
C ALA A 19 -14.75 5.35 5.80
N GLY A 20 -13.70 4.92 6.51
CA GLY A 20 -12.48 5.71 6.71
C GLY A 20 -11.42 5.54 5.62
N ARG A 21 -11.60 4.63 4.66
CA ARG A 21 -10.59 4.31 3.64
C ARG A 21 -10.86 5.04 2.35
N ARG A 22 -9.91 5.88 1.95
CA ARG A 22 -10.01 6.72 0.75
C ARG A 22 -8.67 6.77 0.03
N ALA A 23 -8.72 7.03 -1.28
CA ALA A 23 -7.53 7.31 -2.06
C ALA A 23 -6.87 8.61 -1.55
N PRO A 24 -5.53 8.73 -1.57
CA PRO A 24 -4.86 9.97 -1.18
C PRO A 24 -5.25 11.11 -2.12
N ASP A 25 -5.91 12.13 -1.57
CA ASP A 25 -6.31 13.35 -2.28
C ASP A 25 -5.29 14.48 -2.01
N PRO A 26 -4.67 15.07 -3.06
CA PRO A 26 -3.80 16.24 -2.90
C PRO A 26 -4.39 17.37 -2.08
N ALA A 27 -5.69 17.66 -2.20
CA ALA A 27 -6.34 18.72 -1.44
C ALA A 27 -6.34 18.45 0.07
N GLU A 28 -6.35 17.19 0.47
CA GLU A 28 -6.34 16.80 1.89
C GLU A 28 -4.92 16.74 2.44
N TYR A 29 -4.00 16.07 1.75
CA TYR A 29 -2.67 15.83 2.31
C TYR A 29 -1.72 17.02 2.16
N ALA A 30 -1.97 17.97 1.24
CA ALA A 30 -1.03 19.07 0.97
C ALA A 30 -0.75 19.90 2.22
N GLY A 31 -1.80 20.34 2.93
CA GLY A 31 -1.66 21.14 4.15
C GLY A 31 -0.89 20.40 5.26
N TYR A 32 -1.16 19.10 5.44
CA TYR A 32 -0.43 18.29 6.42
C TYR A 32 1.06 18.18 6.08
N LEU A 33 1.40 17.95 4.81
CA LEU A 33 2.80 17.87 4.40
C LEU A 33 3.49 19.24 4.47
N GLU A 34 2.79 20.33 4.14
CA GLU A 34 3.31 21.70 4.20
C GLU A 34 3.57 22.18 5.62
N SER A 35 2.78 21.70 6.59
CA SER A 35 3.00 22.01 8.00
C SER A 35 4.37 21.57 8.51
N GLY A 36 5.00 20.56 7.88
CA GLY A 36 6.26 19.97 8.32
C GLY A 36 6.17 19.14 9.62
N VAL A 37 5.02 19.15 10.30
CA VAL A 37 4.75 18.38 11.52
C VAL A 37 4.65 16.88 11.21
N VAL A 38 4.05 16.54 10.07
CA VAL A 38 3.96 15.14 9.62
C VAL A 38 5.31 14.69 9.07
N ARG A 39 6.01 13.85 9.84
CA ARG A 39 7.34 13.33 9.49
C ARG A 39 7.30 11.98 8.78
N ILE A 40 6.25 11.20 9.02
CA ILE A 40 6.05 9.86 8.48
C ILE A 40 4.59 9.72 8.04
N ALA A 41 4.35 9.12 6.87
CA ALA A 41 3.01 8.79 6.41
C ALA A 41 2.98 7.46 5.64
N THR A 42 2.03 6.59 5.99
CA THR A 42 1.77 5.32 5.30
C THR A 42 0.73 5.51 4.21
N CYS A 43 0.96 4.97 3.02
CA CYS A 43 -0.06 4.88 1.97
C CYS A 43 0.06 3.58 1.17
N ALA A 44 -1.06 2.92 0.90
CA ALA A 44 -1.12 1.68 0.15
C ALA A 44 -0.84 1.92 -1.35
N ALA A 45 0.07 1.14 -1.93
CA ALA A 45 0.62 1.42 -3.27
C ALA A 45 -0.34 1.11 -4.43
N GLU A 46 -1.39 0.31 -4.21
CA GLU A 46 -2.41 0.05 -5.23
C GLU A 46 -3.43 1.18 -5.41
N LEU A 47 -3.46 2.17 -4.51
CA LEU A 47 -4.48 3.20 -4.54
C LEU A 47 -4.24 4.20 -5.69
N PRO A 48 -5.32 4.66 -6.37
CA PRO A 48 -5.23 5.82 -7.25
C PRO A 48 -4.63 7.02 -6.50
N GLY A 49 -3.70 7.74 -7.12
CA GLY A 49 -3.04 8.89 -6.50
C GLY A 49 -1.85 8.57 -5.59
N ALA A 50 -1.57 7.31 -5.26
CA ALA A 50 -0.46 6.93 -4.38
C ALA A 50 0.90 7.45 -4.89
N GLU A 51 1.17 7.35 -6.20
CA GLU A 51 2.42 7.89 -6.77
C GLU A 51 2.57 9.40 -6.60
N ALA A 52 1.47 10.15 -6.79
CA ALA A 52 1.48 11.60 -6.62
C ALA A 52 1.73 11.97 -5.16
N PHE A 53 1.10 11.24 -4.23
CA PHE A 53 1.33 11.35 -2.80
C PHE A 53 2.80 11.08 -2.44
N TYR A 54 3.37 9.97 -2.91
CA TYR A 54 4.78 9.61 -2.66
C TYR A 54 5.75 10.68 -3.15
N ARG A 55 5.55 11.21 -4.37
CA ARG A 55 6.36 12.30 -4.91
C ARG A 55 6.21 13.58 -4.07
N ALA A 56 4.99 13.91 -3.63
CA ALA A 56 4.72 15.11 -2.85
C ALA A 56 5.34 15.07 -1.45
N ALA A 57 5.26 13.92 -0.77
CA ALA A 57 5.85 13.69 0.53
C ALA A 57 7.38 13.67 0.47
N ARG A 58 7.97 13.01 -0.55
CA ARG A 58 9.42 13.03 -0.79
C ARG A 58 9.96 14.45 -0.95
N ARG A 59 9.30 15.31 -1.75
CA ARG A 59 9.71 16.71 -1.93
C ARG A 59 9.75 17.50 -0.61
N ARG A 60 8.88 17.13 0.34
CA ARG A 60 8.75 17.77 1.65
C ARG A 60 9.53 17.03 2.76
N ARG A 61 10.37 16.05 2.39
CA ARG A 61 11.18 15.24 3.31
C ARG A 61 10.34 14.52 4.38
N CYS A 62 9.09 14.18 4.06
CA CYS A 62 8.27 13.27 4.84
C CYS A 62 8.61 11.84 4.41
N LEU A 63 8.94 10.97 5.37
CA LEU A 63 9.19 9.57 5.11
C LEU A 63 7.87 8.89 4.72
N VAL A 64 7.85 8.29 3.55
CA VAL A 64 6.72 7.51 3.09
C VAL A 64 6.99 6.04 3.31
N THR A 65 6.03 5.36 3.93
CA THR A 65 6.00 3.90 4.05
C THR A 65 4.82 3.34 3.24
N CYS A 66 4.91 2.08 2.84
CA CYS A 66 3.81 1.35 2.23
C CYS A 66 3.36 0.24 3.17
N GLY A 67 2.07 0.22 3.44
CA GLY A 67 1.46 -0.56 4.50
C GLY A 67 0.00 -0.77 4.22
N HIS A 68 -0.60 -1.76 4.88
CA HIS A 68 -2.01 -2.09 4.69
C HIS A 68 -2.37 -2.23 3.20
N SER A 69 -1.46 -2.79 2.40
CA SER A 69 -1.50 -2.72 0.95
C SER A 69 -1.62 -4.12 0.35
N ASN A 70 -2.55 -4.30 -0.57
CA ASN A 70 -2.66 -5.47 -1.44
C ASN A 70 -1.96 -5.23 -2.79
N ALA A 71 -0.85 -4.48 -2.77
CA ALA A 71 -0.11 -4.11 -3.96
C ALA A 71 0.51 -5.33 -4.67
N SER A 72 0.45 -5.31 -5.99
CA SER A 72 1.20 -6.21 -6.84
C SER A 72 2.62 -5.69 -7.08
N TRP A 73 3.47 -6.54 -7.63
CA TRP A 73 4.79 -6.15 -8.11
C TRP A 73 4.77 -4.86 -8.96
N THR A 74 3.86 -4.76 -9.92
CA THR A 74 3.81 -3.60 -10.83
C THR A 74 3.43 -2.32 -10.09
N GLU A 75 2.52 -2.41 -9.11
CA GLU A 75 2.17 -1.27 -8.24
C GLU A 75 3.36 -0.86 -7.36
N MET A 76 4.08 -1.83 -6.80
CA MET A 76 5.30 -1.57 -6.05
C MET A 76 6.40 -0.93 -6.90
N VAL A 77 6.59 -1.35 -8.15
CA VAL A 77 7.52 -0.71 -9.10
C VAL A 77 7.17 0.77 -9.28
N ARG A 78 5.89 1.10 -9.45
CA ARG A 78 5.43 2.48 -9.61
C ARG A 78 5.68 3.29 -8.34
N GLY A 79 5.34 2.74 -7.18
CA GLY A 79 5.64 3.35 -5.89
C GLY A 79 7.13 3.60 -5.68
N TYR A 80 7.96 2.61 -6.00
CA TYR A 80 9.41 2.68 -5.92
C TYR A 80 9.98 3.79 -6.83
N ARG A 81 9.50 3.88 -8.09
CA ARG A 81 9.87 4.97 -9.00
C ARG A 81 9.44 6.35 -8.48
N ALA A 82 8.34 6.41 -7.75
CA ALA A 82 7.84 7.63 -7.11
C ALA A 82 8.56 8.01 -5.80
N GLY A 83 9.43 7.14 -5.27
CA GLY A 83 10.29 7.41 -4.11
C GLY A 83 10.04 6.55 -2.88
N LEU A 84 9.11 5.59 -2.93
CA LEU A 84 8.87 4.63 -1.85
C LEU A 84 10.11 3.76 -1.59
N ARG A 85 10.56 3.67 -0.33
CA ARG A 85 11.75 2.88 0.06
C ARG A 85 11.54 2.05 1.33
N HIS A 86 10.34 2.05 1.90
CA HIS A 86 10.06 1.38 3.17
C HIS A 86 8.67 0.78 3.15
N VAL A 87 8.52 -0.40 3.75
CA VAL A 87 7.22 -1.02 4.02
C VAL A 87 7.06 -1.19 5.52
N ASP A 88 5.89 -0.86 6.08
CA ASP A 88 5.68 -0.99 7.53
C ASP A 88 5.24 -2.40 7.93
N HIS A 89 5.52 -2.76 9.20
CA HIS A 89 5.17 -4.04 9.84
C HIS A 89 5.20 -5.27 8.91
N PHE A 90 6.32 -5.44 8.19
CA PHE A 90 6.50 -6.40 7.11
C PHE A 90 5.91 -7.80 7.42
N TRP A 91 5.27 -8.40 6.41
CA TRP A 91 4.32 -9.52 6.46
C TRP A 91 2.91 -9.23 6.98
N CYS A 92 2.73 -8.30 7.93
CA CYS A 92 1.41 -8.01 8.48
C CYS A 92 0.58 -7.18 7.50
N ALA A 93 -0.68 -7.58 7.27
CA ALA A 93 -1.62 -6.78 6.50
C ALA A 93 -1.04 -6.33 5.13
N MET A 94 -0.43 -7.27 4.40
CA MET A 94 0.16 -7.07 3.08
C MET A 94 -0.48 -8.00 2.04
N SER A 95 -0.16 -7.78 0.76
CA SER A 95 -0.55 -8.67 -0.34
C SER A 95 0.00 -10.08 -0.13
N SER A 96 -0.74 -11.07 -0.61
CA SER A 96 -0.33 -12.47 -0.68
C SER A 96 -0.60 -13.01 -2.08
N ILE A 97 0.06 -14.11 -2.44
CA ILE A 97 -0.19 -14.80 -3.71
C ILE A 97 -1.70 -15.11 -3.93
N PRO A 98 -2.45 -15.67 -2.96
CA PRO A 98 -3.89 -15.85 -3.12
C PRO A 98 -4.68 -14.56 -3.31
N SER A 99 -4.36 -13.47 -2.58
CA SER A 99 -5.11 -12.21 -2.69
C SER A 99 -4.84 -11.47 -4.00
N LEU A 100 -3.64 -11.61 -4.55
CA LEU A 100 -3.33 -11.08 -5.88
C LEU A 100 -3.94 -11.92 -6.99
N ARG A 101 -4.00 -13.24 -6.84
CA ARG A 101 -4.75 -14.09 -7.77
C ARG A 101 -6.22 -13.70 -7.85
N GLU A 102 -6.87 -13.43 -6.71
CA GLU A 102 -8.27 -12.98 -6.67
C GLU A 102 -8.44 -11.61 -7.37
N ARG A 103 -7.48 -10.69 -7.19
CA ARG A 103 -7.59 -9.33 -7.73
C ARG A 103 -7.18 -9.18 -9.20
N LEU A 104 -6.16 -9.92 -9.63
CA LEU A 104 -5.48 -9.71 -10.92
C LEU A 104 -5.55 -10.91 -11.87
N GLY A 105 -6.04 -12.07 -11.41
CA GLY A 105 -6.22 -13.24 -12.27
C GLY A 105 -4.91 -13.86 -12.75
N THR A 106 -4.92 -14.32 -14.01
CA THR A 106 -3.79 -14.99 -14.68
C THR A 106 -3.41 -14.28 -15.99
N PRO A 107 -2.11 -14.06 -16.27
CA PRO A 107 -0.96 -14.48 -15.48
C PRO A 107 -0.87 -13.69 -14.16
N MET A 108 -0.51 -14.41 -13.10
CA MET A 108 -0.42 -13.84 -11.76
C MET A 108 0.81 -12.93 -11.66
N GLN A 109 0.72 -11.88 -10.84
CA GLN A 109 1.86 -11.05 -10.47
C GLN A 109 2.39 -11.44 -9.09
N ALA A 110 3.71 -11.31 -8.90
CA ALA A 110 4.34 -11.43 -7.59
C ALA A 110 3.82 -10.35 -6.61
N SER A 111 3.96 -10.61 -5.32
CA SER A 111 3.42 -9.76 -4.27
C SER A 111 4.41 -8.71 -3.78
N MET A 112 3.91 -7.81 -2.94
CA MET A 112 4.70 -6.82 -2.22
C MET A 112 5.87 -7.47 -1.46
N ALA A 113 5.70 -8.67 -0.92
CA ALA A 113 6.76 -9.38 -0.20
C ALA A 113 7.92 -9.74 -1.14
N GLU A 114 7.64 -10.35 -2.30
CA GLU A 114 8.67 -10.69 -3.28
C GLU A 114 9.36 -9.43 -3.82
N PHE A 115 8.62 -8.33 -4.00
CA PHE A 115 9.22 -7.06 -4.43
C PHE A 115 10.23 -6.54 -3.39
N VAL A 116 9.86 -6.52 -2.11
CA VAL A 116 10.75 -6.04 -1.04
C VAL A 116 12.00 -6.92 -0.94
N LEU A 117 11.84 -8.25 -0.93
CA LEU A 117 12.96 -9.19 -0.81
C LEU A 117 13.93 -9.15 -2.01
N SER A 118 13.46 -8.73 -3.18
CA SER A 118 14.27 -8.65 -4.40
C SER A 118 14.93 -7.29 -4.62
N HIS A 119 14.62 -6.27 -3.80
CA HIS A 119 15.13 -4.91 -3.97
C HIS A 119 15.92 -4.46 -2.72
N PRO A 120 17.27 -4.50 -2.74
CA PRO A 120 18.10 -4.15 -1.58
C PRO A 120 17.91 -2.72 -1.04
N ALA A 121 17.36 -1.82 -1.87
CA ALA A 121 17.05 -0.45 -1.48
C ALA A 121 15.71 -0.30 -0.74
N MET A 122 14.93 -1.37 -0.63
CA MET A 122 13.73 -1.43 0.21
C MET A 122 14.12 -1.82 1.64
N SER A 123 13.48 -1.15 2.60
CA SER A 123 13.58 -1.46 4.02
C SER A 123 12.22 -1.86 4.60
N THR A 124 12.23 -2.44 5.79
CA THR A 124 11.07 -2.95 6.54
C THR A 124 11.10 -2.46 7.98
#